data_AF-A0AA39MSH2-F1
#
_entry.id   AF-A0AA39MSH2-F1
#
_cell.length_a   1.000
_cell.length_b   1.000
_cell.length_c   1.000
_cell.angle_alpha   90.00
_cell.angle_beta   90.00
_cell.angle_gamma   90.00
#
_symmetry.space_group_name_H-M   'P 1'
#
loop_
_entity.id
_entity.type
_entity.pdbx_description
1 polymer ?
#
loop_
_entity_poly.entity_id
_entity_poly.type
_entity_poly.pdbx_seq_one_letter_code
_entity_poly.pdbx_strand_id
1 'polypeptide(L)'
;MTTTSHILSAKSLQYDNDTFIFSNTVPSVLVVAFNQRLIPLTSALVHRWMSLLDPFTAPFCLFPVTVHRIGIMAYGVRRSGPPIPEQSTDPLPPGDYGWYLSNRWEHRCLPEAASSIRPKSFLTMKQTASGGHCDPEKMFDVIPEVAHAVMERDRQRCFITGSEANTELVWIFTPYYTRITHHSDPLAVFATPAEFETAPNAAFLHKDLVPFFLDNAFSVDVDDNHRVVLFRNIGPAQSLLPSHLTITNGPDDYYLREHFRLSLRVNLLDCDIRKQYPNGAIFEMMGELGVDYDDPEMEAIVPLSDPRWHTVLGQAILEDIIETGAAAKYRPCDDEDVEETD
;
A
#
# COMPACT_ATOMS: atom_id res chain seq x y z
N MET A 1 -16.21 2.85 17.45
CA MET A 1 -15.56 2.15 16.33
C MET A 1 -16.32 2.54 15.08
N THR A 2 -15.68 3.27 14.18
CA THR A 2 -16.23 3.55 12.85
C THR A 2 -16.25 2.24 12.07
N THR A 3 -17.43 1.74 11.73
CA THR A 3 -17.60 0.60 10.84
C THR A 3 -17.13 1.00 9.44
N THR A 4 -16.15 0.30 8.88
CA THR A 4 -15.68 0.55 7.52
C THR A 4 -16.72 0.08 6.51
N SER A 5 -16.97 0.88 5.48
CA SER A 5 -17.97 0.60 4.43
C SER A 5 -17.53 -0.50 3.45
N HIS A 6 -16.33 -1.05 3.64
CA HIS A 6 -15.72 -2.08 2.82
C HIS A 6 -14.92 -3.04 3.69
N ILE A 7 -14.72 -4.27 3.20
CA ILE A 7 -13.91 -5.30 3.86
C ILE A 7 -12.44 -4.92 3.75
N LEU A 8 -11.76 -4.87 4.89
CA LEU A 8 -10.33 -4.58 4.96
C LEU A 8 -9.50 -5.84 4.67
N SER A 9 -8.43 -5.68 3.88
CA SER A 9 -7.42 -6.72 3.73
C SER A 9 -6.68 -6.99 5.04
N ALA A 10 -6.06 -8.17 5.15
CA ALA A 10 -5.22 -8.52 6.29
C ALA A 10 -4.13 -7.46 6.55
N LYS A 11 -3.55 -6.88 5.50
CA LYS A 11 -2.54 -5.81 5.59
C LYS A 11 -3.10 -4.53 6.19
N SER A 12 -4.27 -4.08 5.70
CA SER A 12 -4.94 -2.89 6.24
C SER A 12 -5.29 -3.04 7.72
N LEU A 13 -5.75 -4.22 8.12
CA LEU A 13 -6.02 -4.55 9.52
C LEU A 13 -4.73 -4.56 10.35
N GLN A 14 -3.67 -5.19 9.85
CA GLN A 14 -2.38 -5.24 10.53
C GLN A 14 -1.78 -3.85 10.77
N TYR A 15 -2.01 -2.90 9.85
CA TYR A 15 -1.42 -1.56 9.91
C TYR A 15 -2.34 -0.53 10.56
N ASP A 16 -3.51 -0.95 11.05
CA ASP A 16 -4.55 -0.09 11.60
C ASP A 16 -4.89 1.07 10.65
N ASN A 17 -4.99 0.79 9.34
CA ASN A 17 -5.32 1.80 8.34
C ASN A 17 -6.73 2.35 8.59
N ASP A 18 -6.88 3.67 8.52
CA ASP A 18 -8.14 4.38 8.76
C ASP A 18 -8.50 5.37 7.64
N THR A 19 -7.64 5.46 6.61
CA THR A 19 -7.81 6.34 5.46
C THR A 19 -7.55 5.59 4.18
N PHE A 20 -8.50 5.64 3.24
CA PHE A 20 -8.50 4.80 2.05
C PHE A 20 -8.73 5.65 0.80
N ILE A 21 -7.91 5.48 -0.23
CA ILE A 21 -8.06 6.20 -1.50
C ILE A 21 -8.38 5.21 -2.62
N PHE A 22 -9.58 5.30 -3.17
CA PHE A 22 -10.08 4.45 -4.22
C PHE A 22 -9.94 5.08 -5.61
N SER A 23 -9.64 4.29 -6.64
CA SER A 23 -9.78 4.73 -8.03
C SER A 23 -11.26 4.91 -8.39
N ASN A 24 -11.55 5.83 -9.31
CA ASN A 24 -12.89 6.04 -9.85
C ASN A 24 -13.28 5.02 -10.94
N THR A 25 -12.63 3.86 -11.00
CA THR A 25 -12.97 2.77 -11.93
C THR A 25 -14.21 1.99 -11.45
N VAL A 26 -14.76 1.15 -12.31
CA VAL A 26 -15.86 0.23 -11.97
C VAL A 26 -15.44 -1.20 -12.34
N PRO A 27 -15.21 -2.10 -11.37
CA PRO A 27 -15.18 -1.85 -9.93
C PRO A 27 -14.04 -0.91 -9.52
N SER A 28 -14.27 -0.16 -8.44
CA SER A 28 -13.28 0.72 -7.83
C SER A 28 -12.19 -0.10 -7.16
N VAL A 29 -10.96 0.41 -7.20
CA VAL A 29 -9.77 -0.26 -6.67
C VAL A 29 -9.21 0.56 -5.54
N LEU A 30 -8.93 -0.07 -4.40
CA LEU A 30 -8.21 0.61 -3.33
C LEU A 30 -6.75 0.80 -3.75
N VAL A 31 -6.37 2.04 -4.05
CA VAL A 31 -5.06 2.42 -4.58
C VAL A 31 -4.04 2.44 -3.46
N VAL A 32 -4.35 3.19 -2.40
CA VAL A 32 -3.51 3.34 -1.22
C VAL A 32 -4.33 3.40 0.05
N ALA A 33 -3.75 2.94 1.16
CA ALA A 33 -4.32 3.06 2.49
C ALA A 33 -3.27 3.58 3.48
N PHE A 34 -3.74 4.32 4.48
CA PHE A 34 -2.90 4.99 5.46
C PHE A 34 -3.47 4.86 6.87
N ASN A 35 -2.58 4.97 7.86
CA ASN A 35 -2.90 5.15 9.25
C ASN A 35 -2.60 6.61 9.65
N GLN A 36 -3.64 7.45 9.72
CA GLN A 36 -3.47 8.88 9.99
C GLN A 36 -2.96 9.20 11.40
N ARG A 37 -3.05 8.24 12.34
CA ARG A 37 -2.48 8.41 13.68
C ARG A 37 -0.95 8.45 13.65
N LEU A 38 -0.35 7.75 12.68
CA LEU A 38 1.10 7.73 12.48
C LEU A 38 1.53 8.76 11.42
N ILE A 39 0.70 8.96 10.40
CA ILE A 39 0.97 9.85 9.28
C ILE A 39 -0.17 10.85 9.11
N PRO A 40 -0.12 12.01 9.80
CA PRO A 40 -1.06 13.08 9.53
C PRO A 40 -0.96 13.52 8.07
N LEU A 41 -2.01 13.25 7.29
CA LEU A 41 -2.03 13.50 5.85
C LEU A 41 -2.62 14.87 5.54
N THR A 42 -2.13 15.44 4.44
CA THR A 42 -2.75 16.57 3.75
C THR A 42 -2.94 16.18 2.30
N SER A 43 -3.80 16.90 1.58
CA SER A 43 -3.97 16.69 0.14
C SER A 43 -2.64 16.86 -0.61
N ALA A 44 -1.86 17.90 -0.26
CA ALA A 44 -0.56 18.16 -0.87
C ALA A 44 0.42 17.00 -0.66
N LEU A 45 0.42 16.41 0.53
CA LEU A 45 1.29 15.28 0.84
C LEU A 45 0.92 14.04 0.01
N VAL A 46 -0.38 13.75 -0.11
CA VAL A 46 -0.86 12.64 -0.93
C VAL A 46 -0.40 12.82 -2.38
N HIS A 47 -0.67 13.97 -3.01
CA HIS A 47 -0.28 14.20 -4.40
C HIS A 47 1.23 14.05 -4.61
N ARG A 48 2.05 14.66 -3.73
CA ARG A 48 3.51 14.53 -3.79
C ARG A 48 3.97 13.07 -3.69
N TRP A 49 3.45 12.32 -2.72
CA TRP A 49 3.84 10.92 -2.54
C TRP A 49 3.37 10.03 -3.70
N MET A 50 2.22 10.32 -4.30
CA MET A 50 1.77 9.59 -5.49
C MET A 50 2.70 9.84 -6.68
N SER A 51 3.14 11.08 -6.91
CA SER A 51 4.17 11.39 -7.92
C SER A 51 5.54 10.74 -7.62
N LEU A 52 5.87 10.49 -6.34
CA LEU A 52 7.08 9.74 -5.97
C LEU A 52 6.94 8.24 -6.24
N LEU A 53 5.75 7.68 -6.04
CA LEU A 53 5.46 6.27 -6.33
C LEU A 53 5.52 6.00 -7.83
N ASP A 54 5.00 6.94 -8.63
CA ASP A 54 5.03 6.90 -10.08
C ASP A 54 5.17 8.32 -10.67
N PRO A 55 6.30 8.66 -11.32
CA PRO A 55 6.49 9.97 -11.92
C PRO A 55 5.54 10.26 -13.10
N PHE A 56 4.87 9.25 -13.65
CA PHE A 56 3.90 9.41 -14.73
C PHE A 56 2.47 9.61 -14.25
N THR A 57 2.26 9.59 -12.92
CA THR A 57 0.96 9.81 -12.28
C THR A 57 0.22 11.00 -12.91
N ALA A 58 -0.86 10.71 -13.62
CA ALA A 58 -1.70 11.73 -14.24
C ALA A 58 -2.32 12.66 -13.18
N PRO A 59 -2.51 13.96 -13.48
CA PRO A 59 -3.13 14.90 -12.57
C PRO A 59 -4.52 14.44 -12.11
N PHE A 60 -4.74 14.44 -10.80
CA PHE A 60 -5.98 13.97 -10.20
C PHE A 60 -6.51 14.96 -9.16
N CYS A 61 -7.75 14.74 -8.75
CA CYS A 61 -8.40 15.45 -7.67
C CYS A 61 -8.91 14.45 -6.64
N LEU A 62 -8.70 14.77 -5.37
CA LEU A 62 -9.27 14.02 -4.25
C LEU A 62 -10.67 14.51 -3.93
N PHE A 63 -11.57 13.57 -3.68
CA PHE A 63 -12.92 13.84 -3.19
C PHE A 63 -13.20 12.95 -1.99
N PRO A 64 -13.90 13.44 -0.95
CA PRO A 64 -14.58 12.54 -0.01
C PRO A 64 -15.57 11.68 -0.78
N VAL A 65 -15.65 10.39 -0.47
CA VAL A 65 -16.58 9.46 -1.12
C VAL A 65 -17.36 8.62 -0.11
N THR A 66 -18.51 8.13 -0.55
CA THR A 66 -19.15 6.96 0.04
C THR A 66 -18.81 5.73 -0.79
N VAL A 67 -18.34 4.69 -0.11
CA VAL A 67 -18.07 3.38 -0.71
C VAL A 67 -19.34 2.54 -0.60
N HIS A 68 -19.73 1.91 -1.70
CA HIS A 68 -20.86 0.99 -1.74
C HIS A 68 -20.42 -0.31 -2.39
N ARG A 69 -20.97 -1.41 -1.91
CA ARG A 69 -20.76 -2.72 -2.50
C ARG A 69 -21.51 -2.81 -3.83
N ILE A 70 -20.87 -3.41 -4.84
CA ILE A 70 -21.48 -3.67 -6.16
C ILE A 70 -21.34 -5.13 -6.61
N GLY A 71 -20.74 -5.97 -5.75
CA GLY A 71 -20.57 -7.40 -5.96
C GLY A 71 -19.65 -8.02 -4.91
N ILE A 72 -19.32 -9.29 -5.07
CA ILE A 72 -18.43 -10.05 -4.17
C ILE A 72 -17.05 -9.40 -4.16
N MET A 73 -16.64 -8.85 -3.01
CA MET A 73 -15.38 -8.13 -2.83
C MET A 73 -15.18 -6.96 -3.81
N ALA A 74 -16.26 -6.47 -4.44
CA ALA A 74 -16.24 -5.44 -5.45
C ALA A 74 -17.02 -4.21 -4.97
N TYR A 75 -16.44 -3.03 -5.15
CA TYR A 75 -16.97 -1.79 -4.61
C TYR A 75 -17.08 -0.73 -5.71
N GLY A 76 -18.02 0.19 -5.55
CA GLY A 76 -18.10 1.45 -6.26
C GLY A 76 -17.92 2.61 -5.30
N VAL A 77 -17.49 3.76 -5.82
CA VAL A 77 -17.38 5.00 -5.03
C VAL A 77 -18.22 6.13 -5.61
N ARG A 78 -18.89 6.88 -4.73
CA ARG A 78 -19.69 8.05 -5.09
C ARG A 78 -19.20 9.25 -4.30
N ARG A 79 -18.99 10.39 -4.97
CA ARG A 79 -18.59 11.64 -4.30
C ARG A 79 -19.62 12.03 -3.24
N SER A 80 -19.14 12.36 -2.05
CA SER A 80 -19.95 12.81 -0.91
C SER A 80 -19.67 14.25 -0.49
N GLY A 81 -18.67 14.89 -1.10
CA GLY A 81 -18.28 16.27 -0.81
C GLY A 81 -17.62 16.98 -1.99
N PRO A 82 -17.24 18.27 -1.80
CA PRO A 82 -16.51 19.04 -2.80
C PRO A 82 -15.09 18.47 -3.04
N PRO A 83 -14.44 18.83 -4.16
CA PRO A 83 -13.04 18.49 -4.38
C PRO A 83 -12.17 19.12 -3.30
N ILE A 84 -11.15 18.37 -2.86
CA ILE A 84 -10.13 18.86 -1.95
C ILE A 84 -9.00 19.46 -2.80
N PRO A 85 -8.62 20.74 -2.58
CA PRO A 85 -7.54 21.35 -3.35
C PRO A 85 -6.25 20.53 -3.25
N GLU A 86 -5.59 20.32 -4.39
CA GLU A 86 -4.33 19.58 -4.49
C GLU A 86 -3.28 20.11 -3.51
N GLN A 87 -3.13 21.43 -3.45
CA GLN A 87 -2.13 22.12 -2.63
C GLN A 87 -2.61 22.37 -1.19
N SER A 88 -3.72 21.76 -0.76
CA SER A 88 -4.20 21.94 0.62
C SER A 88 -3.23 21.33 1.62
N THR A 89 -2.82 22.14 2.59
CA THR A 89 -2.05 21.76 3.78
C THR A 89 -2.94 21.46 4.98
N ASP A 90 -4.26 21.57 4.84
CA ASP A 90 -5.17 21.24 5.91
C ASP A 90 -5.14 19.73 6.16
N PRO A 91 -5.12 19.28 7.43
CA PRO A 91 -5.20 17.86 7.75
C PRO A 91 -6.45 17.24 7.16
N LEU A 92 -6.27 16.15 6.41
CA LEU A 92 -7.39 15.31 5.98
C LEU A 92 -7.94 14.58 7.19
N PRO A 93 -9.27 14.49 7.39
CA PRO A 93 -9.82 13.58 8.39
C PRO A 93 -9.66 12.12 7.95
N PRO A 94 -9.67 11.15 8.89
CA PRO A 94 -9.76 9.73 8.53
C PRO A 94 -11.04 9.43 7.76
N GLY A 95 -10.97 8.55 6.77
CA GLY A 95 -12.13 8.17 5.95
C GLY A 95 -11.81 7.71 4.52
N ASP A 96 -12.86 7.61 3.72
CA ASP A 96 -12.79 7.15 2.34
C ASP A 96 -12.72 8.32 1.35
N TYR A 97 -11.76 8.26 0.45
CA TYR A 97 -11.51 9.25 -0.60
C TYR A 97 -11.49 8.58 -1.97
N GLY A 98 -11.88 9.34 -2.99
CA GLY A 98 -11.81 8.95 -4.38
C GLY A 98 -10.75 9.74 -5.13
N TRP A 99 -9.93 9.02 -5.88
CA TRP A 99 -9.01 9.52 -6.88
C TRP A 99 -9.77 9.68 -8.20
N TYR A 100 -10.00 10.93 -8.62
CA TYR A 100 -10.63 11.25 -9.89
C TYR A 100 -9.63 11.93 -10.81
N LEU A 101 -9.38 11.34 -11.98
CA LEU A 101 -8.57 11.97 -13.03
C LEU A 101 -9.20 13.28 -13.49
N SER A 102 -8.35 14.28 -13.76
CA SER A 102 -8.79 15.63 -14.11
C SER A 102 -9.40 15.69 -15.51
N ASN A 103 -9.06 14.75 -16.39
CA ASN A 103 -9.66 14.63 -17.71
C ASN A 103 -10.82 13.61 -17.70
N ARG A 104 -11.85 13.89 -18.51
CA ARG A 104 -13.08 13.08 -18.58
C ARG A 104 -12.96 11.80 -19.41
N TRP A 105 -11.79 11.53 -19.99
CA TRP A 105 -11.62 10.47 -20.99
C TRP A 105 -10.82 9.27 -20.46
N GLU A 106 -10.13 9.40 -19.32
CA GLU A 106 -9.27 8.34 -18.77
C GLU A 106 -9.94 7.48 -17.67
N HIS A 107 -11.27 7.53 -17.53
CA HIS A 107 -12.03 6.72 -16.53
C HIS A 107 -11.82 5.19 -16.61
N ARG A 108 -11.01 4.69 -17.54
CA ARG A 108 -10.77 3.26 -17.77
C ARG A 108 -9.37 2.79 -17.35
N CYS A 109 -8.45 3.69 -17.01
CA CYS A 109 -7.11 3.30 -16.62
C CYS A 109 -7.00 3.23 -15.09
N LEU A 110 -6.47 2.11 -14.58
CA LEU A 110 -6.05 2.05 -13.19
C LEU A 110 -4.93 3.07 -12.98
N PRO A 111 -4.86 3.74 -11.81
CA PRO A 111 -3.69 4.53 -11.45
C PRO A 111 -2.45 3.66 -11.62
N GLU A 112 -1.45 4.15 -12.35
CA GLU A 112 -0.27 3.39 -12.74
C GLU A 112 0.47 2.86 -11.49
N ALA A 113 0.44 3.62 -10.39
CA ALA A 113 0.90 3.20 -9.06
C ALA A 113 0.33 1.85 -8.59
N ALA A 114 -0.91 1.50 -8.96
CA ALA A 114 -1.57 0.23 -8.59
C ALA A 114 -1.20 -0.96 -9.50
N SER A 115 -0.48 -0.71 -10.60
CA SER A 115 -0.10 -1.72 -11.60
C SER A 115 1.31 -2.30 -11.39
N SER A 116 2.13 -1.68 -10.54
CA SER A 116 3.53 -2.02 -10.37
C SER A 116 3.77 -3.35 -9.62
N ILE A 117 4.94 -3.96 -9.84
CA ILE A 117 5.39 -5.17 -9.12
C ILE A 117 5.38 -4.88 -7.63
N ARG A 118 4.73 -5.76 -6.85
CA ARG A 118 4.61 -5.68 -5.39
C ARG A 118 5.99 -5.79 -4.74
N PRO A 119 6.59 -4.69 -4.27
CA PRO A 119 7.88 -4.83 -3.63
C PRO A 119 7.69 -5.46 -2.25
N LYS A 120 8.59 -6.38 -1.93
CA LYS A 120 8.76 -6.90 -0.57
C LYS A 120 9.60 -5.90 0.25
N SER A 121 9.49 -5.94 1.57
CA SER A 121 10.45 -5.23 2.43
C SER A 121 11.85 -5.82 2.28
N PHE A 122 12.90 -5.08 2.62
CA PHE A 122 14.27 -5.64 2.57
C PHE A 122 14.42 -6.86 3.47
N LEU A 123 13.80 -6.84 4.65
CA LEU A 123 13.78 -7.99 5.56
C LEU A 123 13.12 -9.21 4.90
N THR A 124 11.96 -9.04 4.28
CA THR A 124 11.26 -10.11 3.57
C THR A 124 12.06 -10.60 2.36
N MET A 125 12.74 -9.70 1.63
CA MET A 125 13.64 -10.07 0.54
C MET A 125 14.81 -10.92 1.07
N LYS A 126 15.46 -10.50 2.15
CA LYS A 126 16.56 -11.25 2.79
C LYS A 126 16.11 -12.65 3.21
N GLN A 127 14.92 -12.77 3.79
CA GLN A 127 14.36 -14.06 4.26
C GLN A 127 13.89 -14.97 3.13
N THR A 128 13.38 -14.41 2.03
CA THR A 128 12.82 -15.20 0.91
C THR A 128 13.78 -15.37 -0.27
N ALA A 129 14.97 -14.76 -0.19
CA ALA A 129 16.02 -14.99 -1.17
C ALA A 129 16.47 -16.45 -1.09
N SER A 130 16.09 -17.23 -2.09
CA SER A 130 16.44 -18.64 -2.23
C SER A 130 16.78 -18.88 -3.70
N GLY A 131 18.03 -19.25 -4.02
CA GLY A 131 18.42 -19.56 -5.40
C GLY A 131 19.86 -19.20 -5.76
N GLY A 132 20.47 -20.01 -6.62
CA GLY A 132 21.92 -20.06 -6.88
C GLY A 132 22.53 -18.95 -7.74
N HIS A 133 21.96 -17.75 -7.81
CA HIS A 133 22.54 -16.64 -8.59
C HIS A 133 23.01 -15.46 -7.73
N CYS A 134 22.55 -15.37 -6.48
CA CYS A 134 22.97 -14.33 -5.54
C CYS A 134 22.94 -14.93 -4.13
N ASP A 135 24.07 -14.87 -3.42
CA ASP A 135 24.13 -15.20 -2.00
C ASP A 135 23.53 -14.02 -1.21
N PRO A 136 22.32 -14.15 -0.63
CA PRO A 136 21.68 -13.03 0.04
C PRO A 136 22.49 -12.57 1.26
N GLU A 137 23.20 -13.46 1.95
CA GLU A 137 24.05 -13.05 3.07
C GLU A 137 25.11 -12.05 2.61
N LYS A 138 25.67 -12.24 1.42
CA LYS A 138 26.67 -11.32 0.85
C LYS A 138 26.12 -10.00 0.33
N MET A 139 24.83 -9.91 0.03
CA MET A 139 24.24 -8.71 -0.60
C MET A 139 23.50 -7.80 0.36
N PHE A 140 23.03 -8.35 1.48
CA PHE A 140 22.41 -7.57 2.54
C PHE A 140 23.43 -7.04 3.55
N ASP A 141 24.62 -7.64 3.60
CA ASP A 141 25.71 -7.17 4.45
C ASP A 141 26.58 -6.15 3.70
N VAL A 142 27.09 -5.14 4.41
CA VAL A 142 27.93 -4.09 3.80
C VAL A 142 29.33 -4.62 3.57
N ILE A 143 29.83 -4.51 2.33
CA ILE A 143 31.15 -5.02 1.96
C ILE A 143 32.28 -4.31 2.71
N PRO A 144 33.40 -4.99 3.01
CA PRO A 144 34.45 -4.46 3.89
C PRO A 144 35.02 -3.11 3.47
N GLU A 145 35.21 -2.89 2.16
CA GLU A 145 35.74 -1.65 1.62
C GLU A 145 34.81 -0.47 1.90
N VAL A 146 33.50 -0.68 1.74
CA VAL A 146 32.47 0.33 2.04
C VAL A 146 32.34 0.52 3.54
N ALA A 147 32.39 -0.57 4.32
CA ALA A 147 32.33 -0.50 5.78
C ALA A 147 33.47 0.36 6.36
N HIS A 148 34.68 0.22 5.82
CA HIS A 148 35.82 1.05 6.21
C HIS A 148 35.59 2.53 5.89
N ALA A 149 35.14 2.86 4.68
CA ALA A 149 34.86 4.24 4.29
C ALA A 149 33.74 4.88 5.13
N VAL A 150 32.68 4.13 5.46
CA VAL A 150 31.60 4.60 6.34
C VAL A 150 32.10 4.79 7.77
N MET A 151 32.99 3.92 8.25
CA MET A 151 33.64 4.05 9.56
C MET A 151 34.41 5.37 9.67
N GLU A 152 35.19 5.72 8.65
CA GLU A 152 35.96 6.97 8.62
C GLU A 152 35.05 8.21 8.58
N ARG A 153 33.96 8.14 7.80
CA ARG A 153 32.98 9.24 7.65
C ARG A 153 32.18 9.46 8.93
N ASP A 154 31.59 8.40 9.49
CA ASP A 154 30.55 8.49 10.52
C ASP A 154 31.07 8.27 11.93
N ARG A 155 32.26 7.67 12.08
CA ARG A 155 32.84 7.30 13.39
C ARG A 155 31.88 6.47 14.25
N GLN A 156 31.21 5.48 13.65
CA GLN A 156 30.21 4.60 14.28
C GLN A 156 28.94 5.30 14.79
N ARG A 157 28.73 6.57 14.46
CA ARG A 157 27.57 7.32 14.90
C ARG A 157 26.32 6.95 14.11
N CYS A 158 25.24 6.64 14.81
CA CYS A 158 23.93 6.42 14.25
C CYS A 158 23.47 7.66 13.47
N PHE A 159 23.14 7.53 12.17
CA PHE A 159 22.73 8.66 11.35
C PHE A 159 21.36 9.25 11.74
N ILE A 160 20.54 8.47 12.47
CA ILE A 160 19.22 8.89 12.95
C ILE A 160 19.30 9.53 14.33
N THR A 161 19.95 8.85 15.28
CA THR A 161 19.91 9.24 16.70
C THR A 161 21.12 10.04 17.15
N GLY A 162 22.19 10.07 16.34
CA GLY A 162 23.47 10.65 16.73
C GLY A 162 24.24 9.87 17.80
N SER A 163 23.71 8.72 18.27
CA SER A 163 24.37 7.87 19.27
C SER A 163 25.54 7.09 18.67
N GLU A 164 26.64 6.97 19.39
CA GLU A 164 27.77 6.09 19.05
C GLU A 164 27.65 4.71 19.69
N ALA A 165 26.72 4.54 20.64
CA ALA A 165 26.49 3.27 21.31
C ALA A 165 25.46 2.42 20.57
N ASN A 166 25.69 1.11 20.59
CA ASN A 166 24.74 0.09 20.12
C ASN A 166 24.33 0.28 18.66
N THR A 167 25.30 0.52 17.78
CA THR A 167 25.04 0.70 16.35
C THR A 167 25.44 -0.52 15.54
N GLU A 168 24.89 -0.61 14.34
CA GLU A 168 25.14 -1.63 13.33
C GLU A 168 25.15 -0.98 11.96
N LEU A 169 26.03 -1.45 11.10
CA LEU A 169 26.20 -0.91 9.75
C LEU A 169 25.16 -1.54 8.82
N VAL A 170 24.39 -0.70 8.12
CA VAL A 170 23.34 -1.14 7.21
C VAL A 170 23.46 -0.43 5.86
N TRP A 171 22.99 -1.09 4.79
CA TRP A 171 22.65 -0.41 3.55
C TRP A 171 21.39 0.43 3.74
N ILE A 172 21.39 1.66 3.24
CA ILE A 172 20.20 2.52 3.17
C ILE A 172 19.25 1.99 2.10
N PHE A 173 19.78 1.68 0.92
CA PHE A 173 19.05 1.03 -0.15
C PHE A 173 19.80 -0.21 -0.63
N THR A 174 19.22 -1.40 -0.49
CA THR A 174 19.98 -2.64 -0.70
C THR A 174 20.41 -2.82 -2.17
N PRO A 175 21.70 -3.11 -2.45
CA PRO A 175 22.15 -3.48 -3.80
C PRO A 175 21.46 -4.74 -4.36
N TYR A 176 20.89 -5.56 -3.48
CA TYR A 176 20.06 -6.71 -3.87
C TYR A 176 18.82 -6.30 -4.66
N TYR A 177 18.15 -5.21 -4.26
CA TYR A 177 16.93 -4.75 -4.93
C TYR A 177 17.18 -4.40 -6.40
N THR A 178 18.28 -3.71 -6.69
CA THR A 178 18.61 -3.28 -8.05
C THR A 178 18.93 -4.45 -8.97
N ARG A 179 19.55 -5.51 -8.43
CA ARG A 179 19.78 -6.76 -9.17
C ARG A 179 18.48 -7.43 -9.59
N ILE A 180 17.51 -7.59 -8.67
CA ILE A 180 16.27 -8.30 -8.99
C ILE A 180 15.36 -7.50 -9.92
N THR A 181 15.37 -6.17 -9.84
CA THR A 181 14.61 -5.32 -10.77
C THR A 181 15.26 -5.29 -12.15
N HIS A 182 16.60 -5.24 -12.23
CA HIS A 182 17.33 -5.28 -13.49
C HIS A 182 17.09 -6.59 -14.26
N HIS A 183 16.94 -7.72 -13.58
CA HIS A 183 16.62 -8.98 -14.24
C HIS A 183 15.17 -9.05 -14.77
N SER A 184 14.28 -8.20 -14.25
CA SER A 184 12.85 -8.22 -14.60
C SER A 184 12.51 -7.35 -15.81
N ASP A 185 13.32 -6.35 -16.15
CA ASP A 185 13.17 -5.53 -17.35
C ASP A 185 14.55 -5.16 -17.96
N PRO A 186 15.02 -5.92 -18.97
CA PRO A 186 16.33 -5.70 -19.59
C PRO A 186 16.38 -4.45 -20.50
N LEU A 187 15.26 -3.77 -20.76
CA LEU A 187 15.22 -2.57 -21.59
C LEU A 187 15.36 -1.27 -20.78
N ALA A 188 15.16 -1.34 -19.47
CA ALA A 188 15.41 -0.20 -18.59
C ALA A 188 16.92 -0.06 -18.32
N VAL A 189 17.43 1.14 -18.57
CA VAL A 189 18.81 1.53 -18.26
C VAL A 189 18.93 1.64 -16.74
N PHE A 190 19.07 0.51 -16.07
CA PHE A 190 19.27 0.48 -14.63
C PHE A 190 20.74 0.65 -14.30
N ALA A 191 20.99 1.42 -13.23
CA ALA A 191 22.29 1.49 -12.58
C ALA A 191 22.79 0.09 -12.22
N THR A 192 24.07 -0.17 -12.47
CA THR A 192 24.68 -1.46 -12.14
C THR A 192 24.72 -1.65 -10.61
N PRO A 193 24.72 -2.89 -10.09
CA PRO A 193 24.77 -3.11 -8.64
C PRO A 193 25.99 -2.46 -7.96
N ALA A 194 27.11 -2.36 -8.68
CA ALA A 194 28.32 -1.69 -8.22
C ALA A 194 28.10 -0.19 -7.91
N GLU A 195 27.14 0.47 -8.55
CA GLU A 195 26.78 1.87 -8.27
C GLU A 195 26.06 2.05 -6.92
N PHE A 196 25.54 0.95 -6.35
CA PHE A 196 24.91 0.93 -5.03
C PHE A 196 25.85 0.43 -3.92
N GLU A 197 26.96 -0.20 -4.27
CA GLU A 197 27.96 -0.70 -3.32
C GLU A 197 28.95 0.44 -2.95
N THR A 198 28.42 1.55 -2.40
CA THR A 198 29.19 2.77 -2.12
C THR A 198 28.96 3.28 -0.69
N ALA A 199 29.94 3.98 -0.11
CA ALA A 199 29.83 4.57 1.22
C ALA A 199 28.63 5.52 1.42
N PRO A 200 28.25 6.35 0.43
CA PRO A 200 27.06 7.17 0.56
C PRO A 200 25.73 6.38 0.65
N ASN A 201 25.70 5.09 0.27
CA ASN A 201 24.53 4.21 0.42
C ASN A 201 24.53 3.38 1.72
N ALA A 202 25.49 3.58 2.61
CA ALA A 202 25.56 2.84 3.88
C ALA A 202 25.71 3.80 5.05
N ALA A 203 25.21 3.40 6.22
CA ALA A 203 25.31 4.18 7.43
C ALA A 203 25.21 3.29 8.68
N PHE A 204 25.71 3.80 9.81
CA PHE A 204 25.43 3.19 11.10
C PHE A 204 24.02 3.54 11.57
N LEU A 205 23.30 2.54 12.07
CA LEU A 205 21.96 2.67 12.62
C LEU A 205 21.92 2.03 14.02
N HIS A 206 21.13 2.58 14.93
CA HIS A 206 20.94 1.98 16.26
C HIS A 206 20.31 0.58 16.11
N LYS A 207 20.86 -0.43 16.80
CA LYS A 207 20.45 -1.84 16.62
C LYS A 207 18.96 -2.07 16.80
N ASP A 208 18.34 -1.39 17.77
CA ASP A 208 16.89 -1.51 18.02
C ASP A 208 16.02 -0.95 16.88
N LEU A 209 16.60 -0.15 15.96
CA LEU A 209 15.93 0.37 14.77
C LEU A 209 16.18 -0.50 13.52
N VAL A 210 17.24 -1.32 13.50
CA VAL A 210 17.63 -2.11 12.31
C VAL A 210 16.49 -3.01 11.80
N PRO A 211 15.80 -3.82 12.63
CA PRO A 211 14.72 -4.68 12.15
C PRO A 211 13.59 -3.88 11.49
N PHE A 212 13.26 -2.72 12.06
CA PHE A 212 12.19 -1.86 11.57
C PHE A 212 12.57 -1.10 10.29
N PHE A 213 13.83 -0.69 10.18
CA PHE A 213 14.35 -0.05 8.97
C PHE A 213 14.40 -1.03 7.80
N LEU A 214 14.95 -2.23 8.03
CA LEU A 214 14.99 -3.29 7.02
C LEU A 214 13.60 -3.78 6.63
N ASP A 215 12.64 -3.76 7.55
CA ASP A 215 11.26 -4.09 7.22
C ASP A 215 10.49 -2.92 6.59
N ASN A 216 11.13 -1.76 6.35
CA ASN A 216 10.51 -0.54 5.84
C ASN A 216 9.38 0.00 6.74
N ALA A 217 9.41 -0.24 8.06
CA ALA A 217 8.40 0.25 9.00
C ALA A 217 8.42 1.78 9.19
N PHE A 218 9.57 2.40 8.92
CA PHE A 218 9.74 3.84 8.87
C PHE A 218 10.79 4.20 7.80
N SER A 219 10.80 5.47 7.37
CA SER A 219 11.81 5.98 6.44
C SER A 219 11.96 7.50 6.59
N VAL A 220 12.79 8.12 5.75
CA VAL A 220 13.12 9.55 5.79
C VAL A 220 12.63 10.22 4.51
N ASP A 221 11.72 11.17 4.66
CA ASP A 221 11.26 12.02 3.58
C ASP A 221 12.20 13.22 3.44
N VAL A 222 13.22 13.07 2.60
CA VAL A 222 14.24 14.11 2.34
C VAL A 222 13.60 15.42 1.87
N ASP A 223 12.54 15.31 1.05
CA ASP A 223 11.92 16.47 0.42
C ASP A 223 10.90 17.17 1.36
N ASP A 224 10.66 16.62 2.56
CA ASP A 224 9.95 17.25 3.68
C ASP A 224 10.93 17.55 4.82
N ASN A 225 12.05 18.22 4.50
CA ASN A 225 13.09 18.62 5.47
C ASN A 225 13.60 17.44 6.31
N HIS A 226 13.86 16.30 5.65
CA HIS A 226 14.30 15.05 6.27
C HIS A 226 13.39 14.56 7.40
N ARG A 227 12.08 14.74 7.24
CA ARG A 227 11.08 14.22 8.18
C ARG A 227 11.17 12.70 8.28
N VAL A 228 11.16 12.18 9.50
CA VAL A 228 11.03 10.74 9.73
C VAL A 228 9.55 10.36 9.66
N VAL A 229 9.22 9.45 8.75
CA VAL A 229 7.86 8.98 8.50
C VAL A 229 7.72 7.57 9.04
N LEU A 230 6.80 7.38 9.99
CA LEU A 230 6.44 6.07 10.53
C LEU A 230 5.24 5.51 9.77
N PHE A 231 5.39 4.35 9.15
CA PHE A 231 4.30 3.65 8.47
C PHE A 231 3.58 2.68 9.40
N ARG A 232 4.28 2.19 10.42
CA ARG A 232 3.78 1.17 11.35
C ARG A 232 4.18 1.51 12.77
N ASN A 233 3.41 1.02 13.73
CA ASN A 233 3.76 1.13 15.14
C ASN A 233 4.97 0.23 15.43
N ILE A 234 6.08 0.83 15.83
CA ILE A 234 7.33 0.13 16.16
C ILE A 234 7.56 0.04 17.68
N GLY A 235 6.53 0.30 18.47
CA GLY A 235 6.54 0.18 19.93
C GLY A 235 7.58 1.13 20.58
N PRO A 236 8.30 0.67 21.62
CA PRO A 236 9.26 1.50 22.34
C PRO A 236 10.37 2.11 21.47
N ALA A 237 10.72 1.47 20.35
CA ALA A 237 11.75 1.95 19.44
C ALA A 237 11.39 3.32 18.81
N GLN A 238 10.11 3.69 18.77
CA GLN A 238 9.65 5.00 18.32
C GLN A 238 10.26 6.15 19.12
N SER A 239 10.57 5.94 20.41
CA SER A 239 11.21 6.96 21.25
C SER A 239 12.64 7.32 20.81
N LEU A 240 13.28 6.49 19.99
CA LEU A 240 14.59 6.75 19.41
C LEU A 240 14.51 7.61 18.15
N LEU A 241 13.33 7.71 17.51
CA LEU A 241 13.18 8.44 16.26
C LEU A 241 12.92 9.93 16.53
N PRO A 242 13.74 10.85 16.00
CA PRO A 242 13.38 12.25 15.98
C PRO A 242 12.25 12.50 14.97
N SER A 243 11.59 13.65 15.04
CA SER A 243 10.60 14.04 14.03
C SER A 243 11.26 14.37 12.68
N HIS A 244 12.45 14.96 12.71
CA HIS A 244 13.25 15.31 11.53
C HIS A 244 14.72 15.00 11.81
N LEU A 245 15.45 14.56 10.80
CA LEU A 245 16.88 14.33 10.92
C LEU A 245 17.64 15.65 10.82
N THR A 246 18.73 15.77 11.57
CA THR A 246 19.71 16.84 11.39
C THR A 246 20.98 16.22 10.81
N ILE A 247 21.02 16.06 9.49
CA ILE A 247 22.12 15.39 8.81
C ILE A 247 23.26 16.40 8.63
N THR A 248 24.38 16.16 9.29
CA THR A 248 25.63 16.91 9.12
C THR A 248 26.67 16.10 8.34
N ASN A 249 26.74 14.80 8.63
CA ASN A 249 27.45 13.76 7.89
C ASN A 249 26.57 12.52 7.89
N GLY A 250 26.55 11.75 6.81
CA GLY A 250 25.71 10.55 6.73
C GLY A 250 25.51 10.05 5.31
N PRO A 251 24.48 9.22 5.08
CA PRO A 251 24.16 8.72 3.75
C PRO A 251 23.69 9.83 2.82
N ASP A 252 23.81 9.59 1.52
CA ASP A 252 23.35 10.53 0.50
C ASP A 252 21.81 10.57 0.44
N ASP A 253 21.29 11.77 0.24
CA ASP A 253 19.88 12.03 0.03
C ASP A 253 19.28 11.20 -1.13
N TYR A 254 20.08 10.87 -2.16
CA TYR A 254 19.66 10.00 -3.25
C TYR A 254 19.18 8.63 -2.73
N TYR A 255 19.99 7.97 -1.89
CA TYR A 255 19.65 6.63 -1.37
C TYR A 255 18.52 6.69 -0.33
N LEU A 256 18.45 7.76 0.46
CA LEU A 256 17.32 7.99 1.36
C LEU A 256 16.00 8.14 0.58
N ARG A 257 16.00 8.86 -0.55
CA ARG A 257 14.82 8.95 -1.44
C ARG A 257 14.43 7.59 -2.03
N GLU A 258 15.38 6.77 -2.46
CA GLU A 258 15.10 5.42 -2.96
C GLU A 258 14.50 4.52 -1.85
N HIS A 259 15.07 4.56 -0.65
CA HIS A 259 14.51 3.86 0.50
C HIS A 259 13.10 4.34 0.83
N PHE A 260 12.85 5.65 0.77
CA PHE A 260 11.54 6.25 0.99
C PHE A 260 10.52 5.81 -0.06
N ARG A 261 10.85 5.86 -1.36
CA ARG A 261 10.01 5.38 -2.45
C ARG A 261 9.62 3.92 -2.25
N LEU A 262 10.59 3.05 -1.94
CA LEU A 262 10.32 1.65 -1.65
C LEU A 262 9.41 1.49 -0.43
N SER A 263 9.67 2.25 0.64
CA SER A 263 8.86 2.20 1.86
C SER A 263 7.41 2.63 1.60
N LEU A 264 7.17 3.65 0.78
CA LEU A 264 5.82 4.02 0.34
C LEU A 264 5.13 2.85 -0.38
N ARG A 265 5.83 2.19 -1.33
CA ARG A 265 5.25 1.05 -2.07
C ARG A 265 4.94 -0.13 -1.14
N VAL A 266 5.88 -0.47 -0.26
CA VAL A 266 5.74 -1.58 0.69
C VAL A 266 4.60 -1.35 1.67
N ASN A 267 4.36 -0.12 2.13
CA ASN A 267 3.38 0.12 3.19
C ASN A 267 2.01 0.57 2.69
N LEU A 268 1.94 1.38 1.64
CA LEU A 268 0.69 2.05 1.24
C LEU A 268 -0.12 1.26 0.21
N LEU A 269 0.55 0.49 -0.66
CA LEU A 269 -0.09 -0.26 -1.75
C LEU A 269 -0.59 -1.64 -1.26
N ASP A 270 -1.24 -2.39 -2.15
CA ASP A 270 -1.73 -3.76 -1.92
C ASP A 270 -2.67 -3.93 -0.72
N CYS A 271 -3.41 -2.86 -0.39
CA CYS A 271 -4.39 -2.87 0.69
C CYS A 271 -5.79 -3.31 0.22
N ASP A 272 -6.01 -3.44 -1.09
CA ASP A 272 -7.28 -3.91 -1.68
C ASP A 272 -7.55 -5.38 -1.35
N ILE A 273 -8.75 -5.68 -0.85
CA ILE A 273 -9.16 -7.04 -0.47
C ILE A 273 -9.09 -8.04 -1.63
N ARG A 274 -9.24 -7.59 -2.88
CA ARG A 274 -9.13 -8.45 -4.08
C ARG A 274 -7.70 -8.89 -4.36
N LYS A 275 -6.70 -8.27 -3.73
CA LYS A 275 -5.31 -8.76 -3.77
C LYS A 275 -5.12 -10.01 -2.91
N GLN A 276 -5.95 -10.17 -1.87
CA GLN A 276 -6.02 -11.36 -1.02
C GLN A 276 -6.97 -12.42 -1.60
N TYR A 277 -8.08 -11.99 -2.21
CA TYR A 277 -9.05 -12.86 -2.87
C TYR A 277 -9.16 -12.52 -4.36
N PRO A 278 -8.25 -13.03 -5.21
CA PRO A 278 -8.36 -12.82 -6.65
C PRO A 278 -9.60 -13.53 -7.20
N ASN A 279 -10.10 -13.09 -8.37
CA ASN A 279 -11.31 -13.63 -8.99
C ASN A 279 -11.32 -15.17 -9.09
N GLY A 280 -10.17 -15.79 -9.38
CA GLY A 280 -10.06 -17.26 -9.42
C GLY A 280 -10.43 -17.92 -8.08
N ALA A 281 -9.94 -17.38 -6.96
CA ALA A 281 -10.27 -17.88 -5.63
C ALA A 281 -11.73 -17.63 -5.25
N ILE A 282 -12.32 -16.52 -5.74
CA ILE A 282 -13.74 -16.22 -5.56
C ILE A 282 -14.58 -17.28 -6.28
N PHE A 283 -14.31 -17.53 -7.57
CA PHE A 283 -15.04 -18.53 -8.36
C PHE A 283 -14.85 -19.95 -7.83
N GLU A 284 -13.65 -20.29 -7.38
CA GLU A 284 -13.37 -21.58 -6.75
C GLU A 284 -14.22 -21.76 -5.49
N MET A 285 -14.24 -20.77 -4.59
CA MET A 285 -15.07 -20.81 -3.38
C MET A 285 -16.57 -20.86 -3.70
N MET A 286 -17.03 -20.12 -4.72
CA MET A 286 -18.43 -20.19 -5.14
C MET A 286 -18.81 -21.60 -5.61
N GLY A 287 -18.01 -22.21 -6.47
CA GLY A 287 -18.24 -23.59 -6.94
C GLY A 287 -18.20 -24.61 -5.79
N GLU A 288 -17.27 -24.42 -4.85
CA GLU A 288 -17.17 -25.20 -3.62
C GLU A 288 -18.40 -25.13 -2.70
N LEU A 289 -19.08 -23.98 -2.72
CA LEU A 289 -20.31 -23.70 -1.97
C LEU A 289 -21.57 -24.06 -2.75
N GLY A 290 -21.44 -24.52 -4.00
CA GLY A 290 -22.56 -24.84 -4.88
C GLY A 290 -23.34 -23.60 -5.36
N VAL A 291 -22.69 -22.45 -5.41
CA VAL A 291 -23.29 -21.18 -5.87
C VAL A 291 -23.09 -21.08 -7.38
N ASP A 292 -24.16 -21.23 -8.13
CA ASP A 292 -24.20 -21.07 -9.58
C ASP A 292 -25.34 -20.11 -9.96
N TYR A 293 -25.01 -18.96 -10.54
CA TYR A 293 -26.02 -17.98 -10.94
C TYR A 293 -26.85 -18.42 -12.15
N ASP A 294 -26.41 -19.45 -12.88
CA ASP A 294 -27.20 -20.07 -13.95
C ASP A 294 -28.23 -21.08 -13.39
N ASP A 295 -28.14 -21.45 -12.11
CA ASP A 295 -29.15 -22.20 -11.36
C ASP A 295 -30.04 -21.23 -10.55
N PRO A 296 -31.23 -20.86 -11.05
CA PRO A 296 -32.10 -19.88 -10.38
C PRO A 296 -32.66 -20.39 -9.04
N GLU A 297 -32.69 -21.71 -8.83
CA GLU A 297 -33.19 -22.32 -7.60
C GLU A 297 -32.07 -22.56 -6.58
N MET A 298 -30.82 -22.48 -7.02
CA MET A 298 -29.62 -22.67 -6.19
C MET A 298 -29.68 -24.01 -5.43
N GLU A 299 -30.17 -25.06 -6.10
CA GLU A 299 -30.47 -26.37 -5.49
C GLU A 299 -29.22 -27.05 -4.94
N ALA A 300 -28.05 -26.73 -5.51
CA ALA A 300 -26.76 -27.31 -5.16
C ALA A 300 -26.05 -26.60 -3.99
N ILE A 301 -26.62 -25.55 -3.41
CA ILE A 301 -25.97 -24.81 -2.32
C ILE A 301 -25.70 -25.73 -1.12
N VAL A 302 -24.45 -25.71 -0.64
CA VAL A 302 -24.08 -26.45 0.57
C VAL A 302 -24.76 -25.85 1.81
N PRO A 303 -25.09 -26.66 2.84
CA PRO A 303 -25.79 -26.17 4.02
C PRO A 303 -25.11 -24.95 4.66
N LEU A 304 -25.89 -23.96 5.12
CA LEU A 304 -25.34 -22.75 5.76
C LEU A 304 -24.54 -23.02 7.05
N SER A 305 -24.65 -24.23 7.61
CA SER A 305 -23.80 -24.71 8.70
C SER A 305 -22.38 -25.08 8.27
N ASP A 306 -22.08 -25.15 6.98
CA ASP A 306 -20.73 -25.42 6.46
C ASP A 306 -19.76 -24.33 6.96
N PRO A 307 -18.59 -24.70 7.51
CA PRO A 307 -17.64 -23.74 8.06
C PRO A 307 -17.13 -22.72 7.01
N ARG A 308 -17.17 -23.04 5.71
CA ARG A 308 -16.74 -22.13 4.65
C ARG A 308 -17.59 -20.86 4.58
N TRP A 309 -18.88 -20.93 4.91
CA TRP A 309 -19.76 -19.76 5.03
C TRP A 309 -19.34 -18.78 6.12
N HIS A 310 -18.56 -19.23 7.10
CA HIS A 310 -18.10 -18.41 8.23
C HIS A 310 -16.75 -17.72 7.95
N THR A 311 -16.15 -17.99 6.79
CA THR A 311 -14.95 -17.27 6.33
C THR A 311 -15.34 -15.89 5.80
N VAL A 312 -14.38 -14.96 5.74
CA VAL A 312 -14.59 -13.62 5.17
C VAL A 312 -15.12 -13.70 3.74
N LEU A 313 -14.58 -14.61 2.92
CA LEU A 313 -15.03 -14.80 1.55
C LEU A 313 -16.44 -15.44 1.48
N GLY A 314 -16.69 -16.48 2.29
CA GLY A 314 -18.02 -17.12 2.34
C GLY A 314 -19.12 -16.15 2.77
N GLN A 315 -18.86 -15.30 3.77
CA GLN A 315 -19.79 -14.26 4.20
C GLN A 315 -20.07 -13.24 3.09
N ALA A 316 -19.04 -12.81 2.38
CA ALA A 316 -19.22 -11.92 1.24
C ALA A 316 -20.06 -12.57 0.13
N ILE A 317 -19.81 -13.83 -0.22
CA ILE A 317 -20.61 -14.58 -1.19
C ILE A 317 -22.08 -14.66 -0.73
N LEU A 318 -22.31 -15.02 0.54
CA LEU A 318 -23.66 -15.16 1.10
C LEU A 318 -24.46 -13.85 1.04
N GLU A 319 -23.84 -12.74 1.44
CA GLU A 319 -24.45 -11.41 1.35
C GLU A 319 -24.83 -11.07 -0.11
N ASP A 320 -23.99 -11.43 -1.08
CA ASP A 320 -24.26 -11.20 -2.50
C ASP A 320 -25.51 -11.95 -3.00
N ILE A 321 -25.64 -13.20 -2.58
CA ILE A 321 -26.79 -14.06 -2.90
C ILE A 321 -28.07 -13.44 -2.33
N ILE A 322 -28.02 -12.96 -1.09
CA ILE A 322 -29.16 -12.33 -0.42
C ILE A 322 -29.57 -11.05 -1.15
N GLU A 323 -28.60 -10.18 -1.50
CA GLU A 323 -28.85 -8.93 -2.21
C GLU A 323 -29.42 -9.17 -3.61
N THR A 324 -28.82 -10.08 -4.38
CA THR A 324 -29.25 -10.40 -5.76
C THR A 324 -30.61 -11.10 -5.76
N GLY A 325 -30.84 -12.03 -4.82
CA GLY A 325 -32.13 -12.70 -4.66
C GLY A 325 -33.25 -11.76 -4.22
N ALA A 326 -32.94 -10.74 -3.40
CA ALA A 326 -33.90 -9.68 -3.06
C ALA A 326 -34.23 -8.79 -4.26
N ALA A 327 -33.22 -8.42 -5.06
CA ALA A 327 -33.40 -7.62 -6.27
C ALA A 327 -34.24 -8.35 -7.33
N ALA A 328 -34.02 -9.65 -7.53
CA ALA A 328 -34.80 -10.47 -8.48
C ALA A 328 -36.29 -10.61 -8.09
N LYS A 329 -36.60 -10.51 -6.79
CA LYS A 329 -37.97 -10.59 -6.27
C LYS A 329 -38.71 -9.26 -6.31
N TYR A 330 -38.02 -8.14 -6.52
CA TYR A 330 -38.64 -6.83 -6.63
C TYR A 330 -39.36 -6.69 -7.98
N ARG A 331 -40.70 -6.78 -7.96
CA ARG A 331 -41.53 -6.26 -9.06
C ARG A 331 -41.83 -4.79 -8.75
N PRO A 332 -41.51 -3.84 -9.64
CA PRO A 332 -42.07 -2.50 -9.54
C PRO A 332 -43.59 -2.63 -9.41
N CYS A 333 -44.21 -1.96 -8.42
CA CYS A 333 -45.65 -1.77 -8.49
C CYS A 333 -45.90 -1.02 -9.77
N ASP A 334 -46.61 -1.63 -10.72
CA ASP A 334 -47.05 -0.96 -11.92
C ASP A 334 -47.82 0.30 -11.50
N ASP A 335 -47.33 1.47 -11.94
CA ASP A 335 -48.05 2.74 -11.87
C ASP A 335 -49.20 2.70 -12.91
N GLU A 336 -50.19 1.85 -12.68
CA GLU A 336 -51.50 1.81 -13.34
C GLU A 336 -52.51 1.68 -12.16
N ASP A 337 -53.36 2.63 -11.80
CA ASP A 337 -54.25 3.44 -12.64
C ASP A 337 -54.47 4.83 -12.00
N VAL A 338 -54.02 5.90 -12.66
CA VAL A 338 -54.70 7.20 -12.54
C VAL A 338 -55.64 7.28 -13.73
N GLU A 339 -56.86 6.78 -13.54
CA GLU A 339 -57.95 6.98 -14.50
C GLU A 339 -58.14 8.48 -14.74
N GLU A 340 -57.82 8.94 -15.96
CA GLU A 340 -58.33 10.18 -16.52
C GLU A 340 -59.86 10.12 -16.46
N THR A 341 -60.45 10.92 -15.58
CA THR A 341 -61.89 11.16 -15.54
C THR A 341 -62.19 12.38 -16.41
N ASP A 342 -62.91 12.12 -17.50
CA ASP A 342 -63.48 13.12 -18.43
C ASP A 342 -64.48 14.08 -17.77
#